data_AF-A0A0D9SAF8-F1
#
_entry.id   AF-A0A0D9SAF8-F1
#
_cell.length_a   1.000
_cell.length_b   1.000
_cell.length_c   1.000
_cell.angle_alpha   90.00
_cell.angle_beta   90.00
_cell.angle_gamma   90.00
#
_symmetry.space_group_name_H-M   'P 1'
#
loop_
_entity.id
_entity.type
_entity.pdbx_description
1 polymer ?
#
loop_
_entity_poly.entity_id
_entity_poly.type
_entity_poly.pdbx_seq_one_letter_code
_entity_poly.pdbx_strand_id
1 'polypeptide(L)' 'MMGEREEDDDTEEAWLQLRPMEPLPSQCCGSGCSPCVFDLYHRDLARWEAARASKDRSLLRGPESQ' A
#
# COMPACT_ATOMS: atom_id res chain seq x y z
N MET A 1 -7.89 -2.33 31.94
CA MET A 1 -8.98 -1.86 31.05
C MET A 1 -8.85 -2.63 29.76
N MET A 2 -9.76 -3.55 29.50
CA MET A 2 -9.94 -4.17 28.18
C MET A 2 -11.32 -3.74 27.70
N GLY A 3 -11.37 -3.07 26.57
CA GLY A 3 -12.57 -2.63 25.88
C GLY A 3 -12.13 -1.97 24.58
N GLU A 4 -12.88 -2.21 23.51
CA GLU A 4 -12.61 -1.89 22.09
C GLU A 4 -11.85 -3.05 21.39
N ARG A 5 -12.49 -4.22 21.15
CA ARG A 5 -13.43 -4.53 20.03
C ARG A 5 -12.89 -3.98 18.70
N GLU A 6 -12.14 -4.76 17.92
CA GLU A 6 -12.66 -5.67 16.89
C GLU A 6 -13.82 -5.06 16.08
N GLU A 7 -13.60 -3.93 15.39
CA GLU A 7 -14.61 -3.35 14.50
C GLU A 7 -13.94 -2.33 13.56
N ASP A 8 -13.03 -2.75 12.65
CA ASP A 8 -12.67 -1.94 11.48
C ASP A 8 -11.87 -2.71 10.41
N ASP A 9 -12.26 -3.92 10.05
CA ASP A 9 -11.51 -4.73 9.08
C ASP A 9 -11.81 -4.38 7.61
N ASP A 10 -12.88 -3.60 7.36
CA ASP A 10 -13.38 -3.26 6.02
C ASP A 10 -13.79 -1.77 5.85
N THR A 11 -13.46 -0.89 6.80
CA THR A 11 -13.85 0.52 6.69
C THR A 11 -12.85 1.29 5.83
N GLU A 12 -13.29 2.44 5.33
CA GLU A 12 -12.48 3.33 4.49
C GLU A 12 -11.15 3.72 5.14
N GLU A 13 -11.08 3.77 6.47
CA GLU A 13 -9.87 4.02 7.26
C GLU A 13 -8.84 2.88 7.12
N ALA A 14 -9.27 1.62 7.22
CA ALA A 14 -8.40 0.46 6.97
C ALA A 14 -7.81 0.48 5.56
N TRP A 15 -8.61 0.86 4.55
CA TRP A 15 -8.11 1.03 3.19
C TRP A 15 -7.11 2.18 3.07
N LEU A 16 -7.28 3.29 3.78
CA LEU A 16 -6.30 4.39 3.79
C LEU A 16 -4.96 3.98 4.41
N GLN A 17 -4.99 3.16 5.46
CA GLN A 17 -3.76 2.64 6.10
C GLN A 17 -2.97 1.68 5.20
N LEU A 18 -3.68 0.95 4.32
CA LEU A 18 -3.08 0.04 3.36
C LEU A 18 -2.56 0.73 2.10
N ARG A 19 -2.90 2.01 1.90
CA ARG A 19 -2.47 2.77 0.72
C ARG A 19 -0.96 3.03 0.84
N PRO A 20 -0.16 2.70 -0.19
CA PRO A 20 1.25 3.07 -0.18
C PRO A 20 1.41 4.58 -0.09
N MET A 21 2.40 5.03 0.68
CA MET A 21 2.72 6.45 0.81
C MET A 21 3.56 6.90 -0.38
N GLU A 22 3.19 8.05 -0.97
CA GLU A 22 3.95 8.62 -2.06
C GLU A 22 5.38 8.97 -1.60
N PRO A 23 6.42 8.47 -2.29
CA PRO A 23 7.79 8.73 -1.91
C PRO A 23 8.18 10.16 -2.23
N LEU A 24 8.95 10.77 -1.34
CA LEU A 24 9.50 12.10 -1.58
C LEU A 24 10.57 12.04 -2.68
N PRO A 25 10.75 13.12 -3.45
CA PRO A 25 11.84 13.21 -4.43
C PRO A 25 13.23 13.05 -3.79
N SER A 26 13.40 13.41 -2.51
CA SER A 26 14.64 13.16 -1.75
C SER A 26 14.93 11.67 -1.48
N GLN A 27 13.92 10.80 -1.58
CA GLN A 27 14.09 9.33 -1.51
C GLN A 27 14.50 8.75 -2.87
N CYS A 28 14.35 9.51 -3.96
CA CYS A 28 14.85 9.12 -5.27
C CYS A 28 16.35 9.41 -5.33
N CYS A 29 17.14 8.37 -5.65
CA CYS A 29 18.59 8.49 -5.81
C CYS A 29 19.03 9.41 -6.97
N GLY A 30 18.10 9.85 -7.83
CA GLY A 30 18.36 10.75 -8.96
C GLY A 30 19.32 10.22 -10.02
N SER A 31 19.78 8.97 -9.90
CA SER A 31 20.87 8.40 -10.70
C SER A 31 20.36 7.47 -11.82
N GLY A 32 19.04 7.41 -12.03
CA GLY A 32 18.43 6.56 -13.07
C GLY A 32 18.32 5.08 -12.70
N CYS A 33 18.36 4.73 -11.41
CA CYS A 33 18.20 3.34 -10.97
C CYS A 33 16.79 2.81 -11.33
N SER A 34 16.71 1.62 -11.94
CA SER A 34 15.47 0.89 -12.16
C SER A 34 15.42 -0.37 -11.28
N PRO A 35 14.37 -0.59 -10.48
CA PRO A 35 13.16 0.23 -10.38
C PRO A 35 13.39 1.52 -9.57
N CYS A 36 12.80 2.64 -10.04
CA CYS A 36 12.79 3.88 -9.28
C CYS A 36 11.87 3.74 -8.06
N VAL A 37 12.08 4.55 -7.02
CA VAL A 37 11.17 4.60 -5.86
C VAL A 37 9.73 4.91 -6.30
N PHE A 38 9.56 5.74 -7.33
CA PHE A 38 8.26 6.03 -7.92
C PHE A 38 7.68 4.84 -8.70
N ASP A 39 8.51 4.01 -9.34
CA ASP A 39 8.04 2.80 -10.03
C ASP A 39 7.50 1.76 -9.03
N LEU A 40 8.21 1.59 -7.90
CA LEU A 40 7.76 0.72 -6.81
C LEU A 40 6.44 1.23 -6.24
N TYR A 41 6.36 2.53 -5.94
CA TYR A 41 5.13 3.16 -5.47
C TYR A 41 3.97 2.97 -6.44
N HIS A 42 4.14 3.25 -7.73
CA HIS A 42 3.07 3.06 -8.71
C HIS A 42 2.64 1.60 -8.83
N ARG A 43 3.58 0.66 -8.77
CA ARG A 43 3.27 -0.77 -8.80
C ARG A 43 2.42 -1.20 -7.60
N ASP A 44 2.78 -0.74 -6.42
CA ASP A 44 2.09 -1.09 -5.19
C ASP A 44 0.75 -0.33 -5.08
N LEU A 45 0.69 0.92 -5.56
CA LEU A 45 -0.54 1.71 -5.66
C LEU A 45 -1.54 1.04 -6.60
N ALA A 46 -1.11 0.56 -7.76
CA ALA A 46 -1.99 -0.16 -8.69
C ALA A 46 -2.60 -1.43 -8.06
N ARG A 47 -1.83 -2.15 -7.24
CA ARG A 47 -2.34 -3.31 -6.48
C ARG A 47 -3.37 -2.87 -5.45
N TRP A 48 -3.10 -1.80 -4.73
CA TRP A 48 -4.02 -1.24 -3.76
C TRP A 48 -5.32 -0.74 -4.39
N GLU A 49 -5.26 -0.04 -5.51
CA GLU A 49 -6.44 0.42 -6.23
C GLU A 49 -7.29 -0.76 -6.73
N ALA A 50 -6.66 -1.79 -7.30
CA ALA A 50 -7.36 -3.00 -7.74
C ALA A 50 -8.00 -3.77 -6.56
N ALA A 51 -7.28 -3.87 -5.44
CA ALA A 51 -7.76 -4.49 -4.21
C ALA A 51 -8.95 -3.72 -3.63
N ARG A 52 -8.84 -2.39 -3.52
CA ARG A 52 -9.89 -1.51 -2.99
C ARG A 52 -11.12 -1.48 -3.88
N ALA A 53 -10.93 -1.48 -5.21
CA ALA A 53 -12.03 -1.55 -6.17
C ALA A 53 -12.81 -2.87 -6.06
N SER A 54 -12.10 -3.98 -5.80
CA SER A 54 -12.71 -5.31 -5.63
C SER A 54 -13.12 -5.60 -4.19
N LYS A 55 -12.77 -4.72 -3.24
CA LYS A 55 -12.81 -4.96 -1.79
C LYS A 55 -12.14 -6.27 -1.36
N ASP A 56 -11.11 -6.70 -2.09
CA ASP A 56 -10.38 -7.93 -1.80
C ASP A 56 -8.96 -7.60 -1.35
N ARG A 57 -8.80 -7.47 -0.03
CA ARG A 57 -7.50 -7.23 0.62
C ARG A 57 -6.50 -8.38 0.42
N SER A 58 -6.96 -9.57 0.01
CA SER A 58 -6.05 -10.69 -0.28
C SER A 58 -5.13 -10.37 -1.47
N LEU A 59 -5.56 -9.46 -2.36
CA LEU A 59 -4.77 -8.99 -3.49
C LEU A 59 -3.57 -8.10 -3.06
N LEU A 60 -3.67 -7.47 -1.89
CA LEU A 60 -2.56 -6.73 -1.27
C LEU A 60 -1.53 -7.67 -0.62
N ARG A 61 -1.94 -8.89 -0.27
CA ARG A 61 -1.08 -9.95 0.27
C ARG A 61 -0.26 -10.61 -0.85
N GLY A 62 0.42 -9.81 -1.66
CA GLY A 62 1.44 -10.27 -2.60
C GLY A 62 2.69 -10.69 -1.84
N PRO A 63 3.54 -11.58 -2.39
CA PRO A 63 4.70 -12.08 -1.67
C PRO A 63 5.58 -10.91 -1.26
N GLU A 64 5.70 -10.69 0.04
CA GLU A 64 6.87 -10.09 0.66
C GLU A 64 8.06 -10.95 0.22
N SER A 65 8.60 -10.69 -0.97
CA SER A 65 9.75 -11.42 -1.47
C SER A 65 11.00 -10.69 -1.04
N GLN A 66 11.50 -11.18 0.11
CA GLN A 66 12.87 -11.20 0.60
C GLN A 66 13.40 -9.96 1.33
#